data_AF-A0A940RWG3-F1
#
_entry.id   AF-A0A940RWG3-F1
#
_cell.length_a   1.000
_cell.length_b   1.000
_cell.length_c   1.000
_cell.angle_alpha   90.00
_cell.angle_beta   90.00
_cell.angle_gamma   90.00
#
_symmetry.space_group_name_H-M   'P 1'
#
loop_
_entity.id
_entity.type
_entity.pdbx_description
1 polymer ?
#
loop_
_entity_poly.entity_id
_entity_poly.type
_entity_poly.pdbx_seq_one_letter_code
_entity_poly.pdbx_strand_id
1 'polypeptide(L)'
;MTTILAVGDIILDEPEPEPDSFFEPSRHVLTGGDVVIGHVEVPHSTTTAQSSTDVPAPPADPEALGALARAGFHAVTLAGNHIADAGPEGVLDTVRHARRH
;
A
#
# COMPACT_ATOMS: atom_id res chain seq x y z
N MET A 1 -0.28 10.10 -26.57
CA MET A 1 -1.31 10.41 -25.56
C MET A 1 -0.83 9.77 -24.28
N THR A 2 -0.79 10.51 -23.17
CA THR A 2 -0.34 10.00 -21.87
C THR A 2 -1.54 9.46 -21.09
N THR A 3 -1.41 8.27 -20.51
CA THR A 3 -2.45 7.59 -19.71
C THR A 3 -2.04 7.55 -18.25
N ILE A 4 -2.90 8.06 -17.38
CA ILE A 4 -2.74 7.98 -15.92
C ILE A 4 -3.81 7.03 -15.38
N LEU A 5 -3.39 6.02 -14.64
CA LEU A 5 -4.26 5.11 -13.91
C LEU A 5 -4.16 5.42 -12.41
N ALA A 6 -5.30 5.48 -11.74
CA ALA A 6 -5.38 5.62 -10.29
C ALA A 6 -6.37 4.59 -9.76
N VAL A 7 -5.97 3.85 -8.73
CA VAL A 7 -6.83 2.88 -8.03
C VAL A 7 -7.15 3.39 -6.63
N GLY A 8 -8.25 2.87 -6.07
CA GLY A 8 -8.64 3.16 -4.69
C GLY A 8 -7.80 2.39 -3.69
N ASP A 9 -8.41 2.12 -2.54
CA ASP A 9 -7.79 1.55 -1.36
C ASP A 9 -7.15 0.19 -1.66
N ILE A 10 -5.87 0.10 -1.30
CA ILE A 10 -5.06 -1.10 -1.35
C ILE A 10 -4.73 -1.47 0.09
N ILE A 11 -5.12 -2.68 0.45
CA ILE A 11 -4.87 -3.30 1.75
C ILE A 11 -4.08 -4.59 1.46
N LEU A 12 -2.86 -4.68 2.00
CA LEU A 12 -1.95 -5.82 1.85
C LEU A 12 -1.60 -6.38 3.24
N ASP A 13 -2.63 -6.71 4.01
CA ASP A 13 -2.55 -7.17 5.41
C ASP A 13 -2.64 -8.69 5.56
N GLU A 14 -3.02 -9.41 4.51
CA GLU A 14 -3.08 -10.86 4.52
C GLU A 14 -1.69 -11.47 4.25
N PRO A 15 -1.22 -12.42 5.10
CA PRO A 15 0.07 -13.08 4.91
C PRO A 15 0.03 -14.12 3.79
N GLU A 16 -1.16 -14.63 3.43
CA GLU A 16 -1.37 -15.62 2.38
C GLU A 16 -2.67 -15.34 1.62
N PRO A 17 -2.71 -15.52 0.29
CA PRO A 17 -1.59 -15.87 -0.58
C PRO A 17 -0.56 -14.73 -0.69
N GLU A 18 0.61 -15.04 -1.26
CA GLU A 18 1.67 -14.07 -1.55
C GLU A 18 1.12 -12.74 -2.13
N PRO A 19 1.57 -11.56 -1.64
CA PRO A 19 1.01 -10.26 -2.00
C PRO A 19 0.93 -9.95 -3.50
N ASP A 20 1.83 -10.51 -4.31
CA ASP A 20 1.84 -10.34 -5.77
C ASP A 20 0.56 -10.88 -6.44
N SER A 21 0.00 -11.94 -5.87
CA SER A 21 -1.14 -12.65 -6.45
C SER A 21 -2.40 -11.81 -6.50
N PHE A 22 -2.55 -10.83 -5.59
CA PHE A 22 -3.68 -9.90 -5.57
C PHE A 22 -3.75 -9.00 -6.81
N PHE A 23 -2.60 -8.75 -7.46
CA PHE A 23 -2.52 -7.88 -8.63
C PHE A 23 -2.51 -8.65 -9.96
N GLU A 24 -2.27 -9.96 -9.95
CA GLU A 24 -2.11 -10.74 -11.17
C GLU A 24 -3.30 -10.60 -12.15
N PRO A 25 -4.58 -10.60 -11.72
CA PRO A 25 -5.71 -10.43 -12.64
C PRO A 25 -5.72 -9.07 -13.38
N SER A 26 -5.20 -8.01 -12.75
CA SER A 26 -5.21 -6.64 -13.27
C SER A 26 -3.85 -6.17 -13.77
N ARG A 27 -2.79 -6.97 -13.62
CA ARG A 27 -1.40 -6.61 -13.94
C ARG A 27 -1.22 -6.11 -15.37
N HIS A 28 -1.88 -6.74 -16.34
CA HIS A 28 -1.82 -6.33 -17.75
C HIS A 28 -2.42 -4.92 -17.98
N VAL A 29 -3.40 -4.51 -17.17
CA VAL A 29 -3.98 -3.16 -17.22
C VAL A 29 -3.03 -2.17 -16.56
N LEU A 30 -2.57 -2.49 -15.35
CA LEU A 30 -1.68 -1.62 -14.56
C LEU A 30 -0.41 -1.30 -15.35
N THR A 31 0.25 -2.32 -15.91
CA THR A 31 1.50 -2.15 -16.69
C THR A 31 1.31 -1.44 -18.03
N GLY A 32 0.07 -1.18 -18.47
CA GLY A 32 -0.23 -0.41 -19.67
C GLY A 32 -0.32 1.11 -19.44
N GLY A 33 -0.34 1.59 -18.20
CA GLY A 33 -0.38 3.02 -17.87
C GLY A 33 1.00 3.67 -17.91
N ASP A 34 1.10 4.90 -18.42
CA ASP A 34 2.34 5.69 -18.36
C ASP A 34 2.66 6.13 -16.92
N VAL A 35 1.62 6.33 -16.11
CA VAL A 35 1.71 6.60 -14.66
C VAL A 35 0.58 5.84 -13.97
N VAL A 36 0.91 5.11 -12.90
CA VAL A 36 -0.03 4.26 -12.15
C VAL A 36 0.11 4.61 -10.67
N ILE A 37 -0.99 5.01 -10.04
CA ILE A 37 -1.03 5.51 -8.67
C ILE A 37 -1.93 4.60 -7.82
N GLY A 38 -1.41 4.13 -6.68
CA GLY A 38 -2.16 3.37 -5.69
C GLY A 38 -2.49 4.20 -4.45
N HIS A 39 -3.58 3.86 -3.75
CA HIS A 39 -3.87 4.40 -2.41
C HIS A 39 -3.60 3.33 -1.37
N VAL A 40 -2.50 3.42 -0.62
CA VAL A 40 -2.22 2.49 0.48
C VAL A 40 -2.98 2.97 1.69
N GLU A 41 -4.00 2.20 2.08
CA GLU A 41 -4.96 2.61 3.11
C GLU A 41 -4.42 2.37 4.53
N VAL A 42 -3.73 1.24 4.75
CA VAL A 42 -3.31 0.77 6.08
C VAL A 42 -1.81 0.96 6.33
N PRO A 43 -1.39 1.15 7.60
CA PRO A 43 0.02 1.26 7.93
C PRO A 43 0.78 -0.04 7.64
N HIS A 44 2.00 0.10 7.17
CA HIS A 44 2.94 -0.99 6.91
C HIS A 44 4.19 -0.76 7.76
N SER A 45 4.24 -1.45 8.91
CA SER A 45 5.23 -1.21 9.98
C SER A 45 5.41 -2.46 10.85
N THR A 46 6.51 -2.51 11.59
CA THR A 46 6.74 -3.51 12.65
C THR A 46 6.44 -2.97 14.05
N THR A 47 5.94 -1.73 14.15
CA THR A 47 5.52 -1.16 15.43
C THR A 47 4.35 -1.95 16.02
N THR A 48 4.25 -1.94 17.34
CA THR A 48 3.10 -2.46 18.08
C THR A 48 2.18 -1.35 18.58
N ALA A 49 2.47 -0.09 18.21
CA ALA A 49 1.64 1.05 18.54
C ALA A 49 0.26 0.94 17.88
N GLN A 50 -0.77 1.34 18.63
CA GLN A 50 -2.13 1.48 18.13
C GLN A 50 -2.65 2.87 18.50
N SER A 51 -3.23 3.55 17.52
CA SER A 51 -3.72 4.92 17.60
C SER A 51 -4.93 5.05 16.66
N SER A 52 -6.03 4.39 17.00
CA SER A 52 -7.28 4.52 16.26
C SER A 52 -8.39 5.06 17.15
N THR A 53 -9.31 5.80 16.53
CA THR A 53 -10.56 6.26 17.16
C THR A 53 -11.76 5.38 16.77
N ASP A 54 -11.56 4.40 15.89
CA ASP A 54 -12.57 3.46 15.39
C ASP A 54 -12.02 2.02 15.45
N VAL A 55 -12.52 1.10 14.62
CA VAL A 55 -11.93 -0.24 14.44
C VAL A 55 -10.51 -0.09 13.84
N PRO A 56 -9.45 -0.41 14.60
CA PRO A 56 -8.08 -0.21 14.13
C PRO A 56 -7.71 -1.20 13.04
N ALA A 57 -7.05 -0.73 11.98
CA ALA A 57 -6.24 -1.57 11.11
C ALA A 57 -4.86 -1.83 11.76
N PRO A 58 -4.53 -3.07 12.12
CA PRO A 58 -3.17 -3.40 12.57
C PRO A 58 -2.14 -3.09 11.46
N PRO A 59 -0.90 -2.75 11.81
CA PRO A 59 0.18 -2.68 10.84
C PRO A 59 0.31 -3.97 10.03
N ALA A 60 0.31 -3.83 8.70
CA ALA A 60 0.67 -4.89 7.77
C ALA A 60 2.21 -5.05 7.67
N ASP A 61 2.65 -6.19 7.15
CA ASP A 61 4.08 -6.44 6.89
C ASP A 61 4.65 -5.41 5.90
N PRO A 62 5.68 -4.63 6.29
CA PRO A 62 6.30 -3.66 5.39
C PRO A 62 6.79 -4.19 4.05
N GLU A 63 7.19 -5.47 3.98
CA GLU A 63 7.69 -6.07 2.74
C GLU A 63 6.59 -6.32 1.71
N ALA A 64 5.31 -6.36 2.14
CA ALA A 64 4.17 -6.51 1.24
C ALA A 64 4.08 -5.34 0.23
N LEU A 65 4.55 -4.14 0.60
CA LEU A 65 4.60 -2.98 -0.29
C LEU A 65 5.43 -3.24 -1.57
N GLY A 66 6.38 -4.18 -1.54
CA GLY A 66 7.14 -4.56 -2.72
C GLY A 66 6.27 -5.10 -3.86
N ALA A 67 5.08 -5.65 -3.56
CA ALA A 67 4.15 -6.13 -4.56
C ALA A 67 3.61 -5.00 -5.46
N LEU A 68 3.47 -3.79 -4.92
CA LEU A 68 3.03 -2.62 -5.69
C LEU A 68 4.01 -2.27 -6.80
N ALA A 69 5.30 -2.19 -6.49
CA ALA A 69 6.33 -1.93 -7.49
C ALA A 69 6.35 -3.03 -8.57
N ARG A 70 6.25 -4.31 -8.16
CA ARG A 70 6.21 -5.46 -9.09
C ARG A 70 4.95 -5.50 -9.97
N ALA A 71 3.83 -4.97 -9.47
CA ALA A 71 2.56 -4.87 -10.18
C ALA A 71 2.50 -3.68 -11.18
N GLY A 72 3.48 -2.76 -11.13
CA GLY A 72 3.59 -1.62 -12.05
C GLY A 72 3.11 -0.29 -11.48
N PHE A 73 2.96 -0.17 -10.16
CA PHE A 73 2.68 1.12 -9.51
C PHE A 73 3.92 2.01 -9.53
N HIS A 74 3.71 3.28 -9.90
CA HIS A 74 4.77 4.30 -10.00
C HIS A 74 4.80 5.21 -8.77
N ALA A 75 3.65 5.38 -8.12
CA ALA A 75 3.52 6.17 -6.91
C ALA A 75 2.40 5.62 -6.03
N VAL A 76 2.48 5.94 -4.74
CA VAL A 76 1.41 5.67 -3.77
C VAL A 76 1.03 6.94 -3.04
N THR A 77 -0.24 7.01 -2.67
CA THR A 77 -0.78 8.00 -1.74
C THR A 77 -1.16 7.28 -0.45
N LEU A 78 -1.05 7.99 0.69
CA LEU A 78 -1.21 7.37 2.01
C LEU A 78 -2.28 8.05 2.87
N ALA A 79 -2.78 9.23 2.50
CA ALA A 79 -3.58 10.07 3.39
C ALA A 79 -5.05 9.62 3.54
N GLY A 80 -5.28 8.31 3.71
CA GLY A 80 -6.55 7.68 4.03
C GLY A 80 -6.87 7.73 5.53
N ASN A 81 -8.01 7.16 5.94
CA ASN A 81 -8.44 7.22 7.34
C ASN A 81 -7.70 6.22 8.23
N HIS A 82 -7.18 5.12 7.67
CA HIS A 82 -6.48 4.09 8.45
C HIS A 82 -4.97 4.27 8.56
N ILE A 83 -4.32 5.10 7.74
CA ILE A 83 -2.84 5.21 7.71
C ILE A 83 -2.21 5.54 9.07
N ALA A 84 -2.95 6.27 9.91
CA ALA A 84 -2.50 6.72 11.23
C ALA A 84 -2.95 5.80 12.37
N ASP A 85 -3.55 4.64 12.07
CA ASP A 85 -3.99 3.66 13.10
C ASP A 85 -2.82 3.06 13.89
N ALA A 86 -1.58 3.22 13.40
CA ALA A 86 -0.34 2.89 14.08
C ALA A 86 0.47 4.14 14.50
N GLY A 87 -0.21 5.28 14.57
CA GLY A 87 0.35 6.57 14.95
C GLY A 87 1.37 7.12 13.96
N PRO A 88 2.10 8.18 14.36
CA PRO A 88 3.11 8.81 13.50
C PRO A 88 4.24 7.87 13.09
N GLU A 89 4.57 6.88 13.91
CA GLU A 89 5.59 5.87 13.59
C GLU A 89 5.13 5.01 12.41
N GLY A 90 3.91 4.47 12.44
CA GLY A 90 3.36 3.69 11.34
C GLY A 90 3.29 4.45 10.02
N VAL A 91 2.93 5.74 10.06
CA VAL A 91 2.95 6.61 8.87
C VAL A 91 4.38 6.73 8.31
N LEU A 92 5.35 7.05 9.17
CA LEU A 92 6.74 7.23 8.75
C LEU A 92 7.37 5.93 8.24
N ASP A 93 7.03 4.79 8.85
CA ASP A 93 7.47 3.47 8.39
C ASP A 93 6.92 3.15 7.01
N THR A 94 5.62 3.34 6.81
CA THR A 94 4.98 3.13 5.51
C THR A 94 5.65 3.97 4.43
N VAL A 95 5.93 5.25 4.70
CA VAL A 95 6.69 6.13 3.78
C VAL A 95 8.10 5.60 3.53
N ARG A 96 8.81 5.16 4.58
CA ARG A 96 10.18 4.62 4.44
C ARG A 96 10.19 3.37 3.57
N HIS A 97 9.29 2.42 3.80
CA HIS A 97 9.24 1.16 3.06
C HIS A 97 8.72 1.35 1.63
N ALA A 98 7.70 2.18 1.40
CA ALA A 98 7.22 2.51 0.06
C ALA A 98 8.30 3.16 -0.83
N ARG A 99 9.30 3.83 -0.24
CA ARG A 99 10.44 4.42 -0.97
C ARG A 99 11.59 3.45 -1.24
N ARG A 100 11.65 2.30 -0.56
CA ARG A 100 12.71 1.29 -0.78
C ARG A 100 12.42 0.41 -1.99
N HIS A 101 11.16 0.28 -2.35
CA HIS A 101 10.68 -0.45 -3.53
C HIS A 101 10.51 0.51 -4.71
#